data_AF-A0A957J8X6-F1
#
_entry.id   AF-A0A957J8X6-F1
#
_cell.length_a   1.000
_cell.length_b   1.000
_cell.length_c   1.000
_cell.angle_alpha   90.00
_cell.angle_beta   90.00
_cell.angle_gamma   90.00
#
_symmetry.space_group_name_H-M   'P 1'
#
loop_
_entity.id
_entity.type
_entity.pdbx_description
1 polymer ?
#
loop_
_entity_poly.entity_id
_entity_poly.type
_entity_poly.pdbx_seq_one_letter_code
_entity_poly.pdbx_strand_id
1 'polypeptide(L)' 'MSTMIPAHLRLAAWLGTNTAVSTLEADLRQRYREPQRTYHNLAHLAHALAVADGLRPYADDFTAVGLALWFHDAIYDP' A
#
# COMPACT_ATOMS: atom_id res chain seq x y z
N MET A 1 -9.09 7.90 -19.94
CA MET A 1 -8.05 8.59 -19.15
C MET A 1 -7.47 7.57 -18.18
N SER A 2 -6.36 6.91 -18.54
CA SER A 2 -5.66 6.00 -17.64
C SER A 2 -5.09 6.80 -16.48
N THR A 3 -5.66 6.68 -15.29
CA THR A 3 -4.99 7.10 -14.07
C THR A 3 -3.75 6.24 -13.91
N MET A 4 -2.59 6.85 -14.21
CA MET A 4 -1.28 6.28 -13.94
C MET A 4 -1.25 5.98 -12.43
N ILE A 5 -1.25 4.69 -12.06
CA ILE A 5 -1.07 4.25 -10.68
C ILE A 5 0.25 4.87 -10.19
N PRO A 6 0.25 5.77 -9.19
CA PRO A 6 1.48 6.37 -8.67
C PRO A 6 2.48 5.29 -8.27
N ALA A 7 3.77 5.55 -8.51
CA ALA A 7 4.84 4.57 -8.26
C ALA A 7 4.83 4.03 -6.82
N HIS A 8 4.41 4.83 -5.83
CA HIS A 8 4.31 4.43 -4.42
C HIS A 8 3.26 3.34 -4.16
N LEU A 9 2.29 3.13 -5.05
CA LEU A 9 1.29 2.07 -4.95
C LEU A 9 1.78 0.71 -5.46
N ARG A 10 3.07 0.58 -5.81
CA ARG A 10 3.67 -0.69 -6.23
C ARG A 10 4.62 -1.16 -5.14
N LEU A 11 4.41 -2.36 -4.59
CA LEU A 11 5.35 -2.96 -3.65
C LEU A 11 6.73 -3.17 -4.28
N ALA A 12 6.77 -3.38 -5.59
CA ALA A 12 8.01 -3.46 -6.36
C ALA A 12 8.86 -2.19 -6.34
N ALA A 13 8.29 -1.01 -6.07
CA ALA A 13 9.06 0.23 -5.92
C ALA A 13 9.92 0.23 -4.63
N TRP A 14 9.56 -0.64 -3.67
CA TRP A 14 10.16 -0.70 -2.33
C TRP A 14 11.01 -1.95 -2.14
N LEU A 15 10.53 -3.09 -2.64
CA LEU A 15 11.12 -4.42 -2.40
C LEU A 15 11.83 -4.99 -3.64
N GLY A 16 11.85 -4.24 -4.74
CA GLY A 16 12.30 -4.71 -6.04
C GLY A 16 11.30 -5.60 -6.76
N THR A 17 11.56 -5.88 -8.04
CA THR A 17 10.69 -6.71 -8.88
C THR A 17 11.05 -8.19 -8.76
N ASN A 18 10.19 -8.98 -8.15
CA ASN A 18 10.24 -10.45 -8.22
C ASN A 18 8.83 -11.05 -8.06
N THR A 19 8.68 -12.34 -8.36
CA THR A 19 7.38 -13.02 -8.30
C THR A 19 6.76 -12.98 -6.90
N ALA A 20 7.56 -13.15 -5.84
CA ALA A 20 7.05 -13.13 -4.47
C ALA A 20 6.45 -11.75 -4.10
N VAL A 21 7.10 -10.66 -4.51
CA VAL A 21 6.60 -9.28 -4.30
C VAL A 21 5.29 -9.05 -5.05
N SER A 22 5.20 -9.51 -6.30
CA SER A 22 3.97 -9.40 -7.09
C SER A 22 2.81 -10.21 -6.50
N THR A 23 3.08 -11.42 -6.01
CA THR A 23 2.09 -12.27 -5.33
C THR A 23 1.60 -11.63 -4.04
N LEU A 24 2.52 -11.10 -3.22
CA LEU A 24 2.18 -10.40 -1.99
C LEU A 24 1.32 -9.15 -2.25
N GLU A 25 1.67 -8.37 -3.28
CA GLU A 25 0.88 -7.20 -3.67
C GLU A 25 -0.54 -7.59 -4.09
N ALA A 26 -0.69 -8.66 -4.86
CA ALA A 26 -2.00 -9.16 -5.27
C ALA A 26 -2.85 -9.60 -4.06
N ASP A 27 -2.26 -10.34 -3.11
CA ASP A 27 -2.93 -10.78 -1.87
C ASP A 27 -3.39 -9.59 -1.02
N LEU A 28 -2.51 -8.63 -0.76
CA LEU A 28 -2.86 -7.43 0.01
C LEU A 28 -3.97 -6.63 -0.68
N ARG A 29 -3.88 -6.43 -2.00
CA ARG A 29 -4.94 -5.75 -2.77
C ARG A 29 -6.27 -6.49 -2.70
N GLN A 30 -6.27 -7.83 -2.63
CA GLN A 30 -7.49 -8.61 -2.47
C GLN A 30 -8.11 -8.40 -1.08
N ARG A 31 -7.29 -8.41 -0.01
CA ARG A 31 -7.75 -8.14 1.36
C ARG A 31 -8.40 -6.77 1.49
N TYR A 32 -7.76 -5.72 0.98
CA TYR A 32 -8.31 -4.36 0.98
C TYR A 32 -9.54 -4.15 0.07
N ARG A 33 -9.95 -5.17 -0.69
CA ARG A 33 -11.19 -5.19 -1.50
C ARG A 33 -12.31 -6.01 -0.87
N GLU A 34 -12.09 -6.62 0.29
CA GLU A 34 -13.13 -7.37 1.00
C GLU A 34 -14.34 -6.49 1.31
N PRO A 35 -15.58 -6.99 1.11
CA PRO A 35 -16.79 -6.16 1.11
C PRO A 35 -17.12 -5.52 2.46
N GLN A 36 -16.67 -6.10 3.57
CA GLN A 36 -16.85 -5.55 4.91
C GLN A 36 -15.99 -4.31 5.20
N ARG A 37 -15.00 -4.00 4.35
CA ARG A 37 -14.09 -2.86 4.54
C ARG A 37 -14.66 -1.60 3.90
N THR A 38 -15.46 -0.86 4.66
CA THR A 38 -16.03 0.42 4.21
C THR A 38 -15.00 1.54 4.22
N TYR A 39 -14.17 1.64 5.27
CA TYR A 39 -13.14 2.67 5.42
C TYR A 39 -11.73 2.17 5.13
N HIS A 40 -11.27 1.10 5.78
CA HIS A 40 -9.93 0.54 5.59
C HIS A 40 -9.84 -0.30 4.30
N ASN A 41 -10.01 0.38 3.16
CA ASN A 41 -10.04 -0.17 1.82
C ASN A 41 -8.87 0.36 0.97
N LEU A 42 -8.84 -0.05 -0.31
CA LEU A 42 -7.76 0.34 -1.22
C LEU A 42 -7.68 1.87 -1.46
N ALA A 43 -8.80 2.60 -1.38
CA ALA A 43 -8.81 4.05 -1.53
C ALA A 43 -8.19 4.75 -0.30
N HIS A 44 -8.50 4.25 0.90
CA HIS A 44 -7.86 4.72 2.13
C HIS A 44 -6.36 4.47 2.13
N LEU A 45 -5.93 3.25 1.76
CA LEU A 45 -4.51 2.92 1.63
C LEU A 45 -3.80 3.85 0.63
N ALA A 46 -4.41 4.10 -0.52
CA ALA A 46 -3.84 5.00 -1.53
C ALA A 46 -3.71 6.43 -1.01
N HIS A 47 -4.71 6.93 -0.30
CA HIS A 47 -4.66 8.25 0.33
C HIS A 47 -3.56 8.33 1.40
N ALA A 48 -3.43 7.32 2.26
CA ALA A 48 -2.40 7.28 3.30
C ALA A 48 -0.98 7.28 2.72
N LEU A 49 -0.74 6.50 1.65
CA LEU A 49 0.54 6.49 0.94
C LEU A 49 0.85 7.83 0.27
N ALA A 50 -0.15 8.50 -0.31
CA ALA A 50 0.02 9.83 -0.89
C ALA A 50 0.38 10.90 0.18
N VAL A 51 -0.21 10.82 1.37
CA VAL A 51 0.17 11.69 2.50
C VAL A 51 1.61 11.40 2.94
N ALA A 52 1.98 10.12 3.06
CA ALA A 52 3.33 9.72 3.45
C ALA A 52 4.39 10.24 2.47
N ASP A 53 4.13 10.23 1.16
CA ASP A 53 5.06 10.79 0.17
C ASP A 53 5.42 12.25 0.46
N GLY A 54 4.46 13.06 0.93
CA GLY A 54 4.70 14.44 1.36
C GLY A 54 5.53 14.58 2.64
N LEU A 55 5.61 13.51 3.44
CA LEU A 55 6.36 13.44 4.69
C LEU A 55 7.71 12.73 4.55
N ARG A 56 8.07 12.29 3.34
CA ARG A 56 9.33 11.57 3.06
C ARG A 56 10.59 12.21 3.67
N PRO A 57 10.78 13.55 3.69
CA PRO A 57 11.96 14.16 4.29
C PRO A 57 12.12 13.94 5.81
N TYR A 58 11.05 13.52 6.49
CA TYR A 58 11.04 13.29 7.94
C TYR A 58 11.22 11.82 8.32
N ALA A 59 11.32 10.92 7.35
CA ALA A 59 11.47 9.48 7.58
C ALA A 59 12.91 9.04 7.40
N ASP A 60 13.50 8.45 8.43
CA ASP A 60 14.83 7.82 8.35
C ASP A 60 14.83 6.62 7.39
N ASP A 61 13.74 5.84 7.40
CA ASP A 61 13.50 4.75 6.46
C ASP A 61 12.09 4.84 5.86
N PHE A 62 12.00 5.44 4.68
CA PHE A 62 10.72 5.59 3.99
C PHE A 62 10.16 4.27 3.45
N THR A 63 11.02 3.28 3.19
CA THR A 63 10.57 1.94 2.80
C THR A 63 9.84 1.26 3.94
N ALA A 64 10.36 1.35 5.17
CA ALA A 64 9.69 0.85 6.36
C ALA A 64 8.32 1.52 6.57
N VAL A 65 8.21 2.84 6.36
CA VAL A 65 6.92 3.56 6.43
C VAL A 65 5.94 3.04 5.39
N GLY A 66 6.38 2.89 4.13
CA GLY A 66 5.53 2.34 3.06
C GLY A 66 5.03 0.93 3.38
N LEU A 67 5.90 0.05 3.88
CA LEU A 67 5.53 -1.29 4.31
C LEU A 67 4.56 -1.26 5.49
N ALA A 68 4.82 -0.43 6.51
CA ALA A 68 3.92 -0.26 7.63
C ALA A 68 2.50 0.14 7.18
N LEU A 69 2.39 1.05 6.21
CA LEU A 69 1.09 1.44 5.63
C LEU A 69 0.43 0.31 4.84
N TRP A 70 1.17 -0.48 4.07
CA TRP A 70 0.61 -1.65 3.38
C TRP A 70 0.07 -2.70 4.35
N PHE A 71 0.72 -2.89 5.50
CA PHE A 71 0.36 -3.90 6.48
C PHE A 71 -0.53 -3.40 7.63
N HIS A 72 -0.76 -2.08 7.77
CA HIS A 72 -1.39 -1.47 8.95
C HIS A 72 -2.76 -2.07 9.32
N ASP A 73 -3.49 -2.57 8.31
CA ASP A 73 -4.79 -3.21 8.49
C ASP A 73 -4.97 -4.40 7.54
N ALA A 74 -3.86 -5.11 7.23
CA ALA A 74 -3.90 -6.28 6.35
C ALA A 74 -4.68 -7.46 6.96
N ILE A 75 -4.74 -7.54 8.30
CA ILE A 75 -5.59 -8.47 9.04
C ILE A 75 -6.68 -7.62 9.70
N TYR A 76 -7.94 -7.91 9.38
CA TYR A 76 -9.10 -7.15 9.86
C TYR A 76 -10.19 -8.12 10.30
N ASP A 77 -10.67 -7.95 11.53
CA ASP A 77 -11.78 -8.70 12.13
C ASP A 77 -12.85 -7.68 12.54
N PRO A 78 -13.97 -7.56 11.78
CA PRO A 78 -14.99 -6.53 11.95
C PRO A 78 -15.85 -6.65 13.21
#